data_AF-A0A6P0N8J2-F1
#
_entry.id   AF-A0A6P0N8J2-F1
#
_cell.length_a   1.000
_cell.length_b   1.000
_cell.length_c   1.000
_cell.angle_alpha   90.00
_cell.angle_beta   90.00
_cell.angle_gamma   90.00
#
_symmetry.space_group_name_H-M   'P 1'
#
loop_
_entity.id
_entity.type
_entity.pdbx_description
1 polymer ?
#
loop_
_entity_poly.entity_id
_entity_poly.type
_entity_poly.pdbx_seq_one_letter_code
_entity_poly.pdbx_strand_id
1 'polypeptide(L)' 'MDLTEFIERSIGRWRSQRSGHHLAFSHFEEIRSTIDIVALEADDSAVIDICKLYDIAE' A
#
# COMPACT_ATOMS: atom_id res chain seq x y z
N MET A 1 14.98 -11.92 3.42
CA MET A 1 13.93 -10.91 3.62
C MET A 1 12.62 -11.61 3.82
N ASP A 2 12.06 -11.48 5.02
CA ASP A 2 10.69 -11.89 5.34
C ASP A 2 9.70 -10.74 5.07
N LEU A 3 8.42 -10.99 5.31
CA LEU A 3 7.37 -10.00 5.07
C LEU A 3 7.54 -8.76 5.94
N THR A 4 7.88 -8.92 7.23
CA THR A 4 8.05 -7.80 8.16
C THR A 4 9.20 -6.90 7.72
N GLU A 5 10.36 -7.47 7.40
CA GLU A 5 11.52 -6.73 6.91
C GLU A 5 11.24 -6.00 5.59
N PHE A 6 10.40 -6.57 4.71
CA PHE A 6 9.98 -5.90 3.48
C PHE A 6 9.08 -4.68 3.75
N ILE A 7 8.10 -4.82 4.64
CA ILE A 7 7.17 -3.73 5.00
C ILE A 7 7.92 -2.60 5.70
N GLU A 8 8.80 -2.92 6.65
CA GLU A 8 9.64 -1.92 7.33
C GLU A 8 10.49 -1.12 6.35
N ARG A 9 11.12 -1.78 5.37
CA ARG A 9 11.92 -1.11 4.33
C ARG A 9 11.10 -0.31 3.33
N SER A 10 9.77 -0.50 3.30
CA SER A 10 8.88 0.23 2.40
C SER A 10 8.42 1.58 2.99
N ILE A 11 8.60 1.80 4.30
CA ILE A 11 8.21 3.06 4.96
C ILE A 11 9.00 4.24 4.38
N GLY A 12 8.31 5.33 4.07
CA GLY A 12 8.89 6.55 3.54
C GLY A 12 8.10 7.17 2.40
N ARG A 13 8.68 8.20 1.79
CA ARG A 13 8.08 8.95 0.68
C ARG A 13 8.70 8.53 -0.65
N TRP A 14 7.85 8.08 -1.56
CA TRP A 14 8.23 7.53 -2.85
C TRP A 14 7.71 8.40 -3.99
N ARG A 15 8.57 8.66 -4.98
CA ARG A 15 8.12 9.12 -6.29
C ARG A 15 7.84 7.90 -7.14
N SER A 16 6.59 7.72 -7.52
CA SER A 16 6.11 6.55 -8.26
C SER A 16 5.73 6.92 -9.69
N GLN A 17 6.08 6.05 -10.63
CA GLN A 17 5.67 6.11 -12.02
C GLN A 17 4.99 4.78 -12.37
N ARG A 18 3.71 4.84 -12.74
CA ARG A 18 2.91 3.68 -13.12
C ARG A 18 2.58 3.75 -14.60
N SER A 19 2.79 2.62 -15.29
CA SER A 19 2.39 2.41 -16.67
C SER A 19 1.20 1.45 -16.73
N GLY A 20 0.05 1.91 -17.19
CA GLY A 20 -1.16 1.13 -17.40
C GLY A 20 -1.33 0.72 -18.86
N HIS A 21 -1.55 -0.57 -19.12
CA HIS A 21 -1.83 -1.09 -20.46
C HIS A 21 -3.28 -1.59 -20.51
N HIS A 22 -4.14 -0.85 -21.20
CA HIS A 22 -5.53 -1.24 -21.44
C HIS A 22 -5.62 -2.06 -22.72
N LEU A 23 -5.31 -3.36 -22.64
CA LEU A 23 -5.13 -4.24 -23.80
C LEU A 23 -6.37 -4.30 -24.72
N ALA A 24 -7.57 -4.34 -24.13
CA ALA A 24 -8.83 -4.35 -24.88
C ALA A 24 -9.05 -3.09 -25.74
N PHE A 25 -8.42 -1.98 -25.38
CA PHE A 25 -8.55 -0.69 -26.06
C PHE A 25 -7.27 -0.25 -26.75
N SER A 26 -6.22 -1.08 -26.71
CA SER A 26 -4.87 -0.73 -27.20
C SER A 26 -4.41 0.65 -26.70
N HIS A 27 -4.76 0.99 -25.46
CA HIS A 27 -4.49 2.28 -24.85
C HIS A 27 -3.42 2.16 -23.76
N PHE A 28 -2.56 3.17 -23.70
CA PHE A 28 -1.49 3.28 -22.72
C PHE A 28 -1.68 4.51 -21.86
N GLU A 29 -1.56 4.33 -20.55
CA GLU A 29 -1.64 5.39 -19.55
C GLU A 29 -0.33 5.46 -18.76
N GLU A 30 0.23 6.65 -18.58
CA GLU A 30 1.34 6.89 -17.66
C GLU A 30 0.87 7.83 -16.56
N ILE A 31 1.03 7.40 -15.30
CA ILE A 31 0.72 8.23 -14.13
C ILE A 31 1.98 8.41 -13.29
N ARG A 32 2.24 9.65 -12.89
CA ARG A 32 3.24 9.99 -11.88
C ARG A 32 2.54 10.41 -10.60
N SER A 33 3.00 9.87 -9.48
CA SER A 33 2.42 10.13 -8.17
C SER A 33 3.50 10.20 -7.09
N THR A 34 3.12 10.76 -5.94
CA THR A 34 3.91 10.64 -4.71
C THR A 34 3.14 9.77 -3.74
N ILE A 35 3.81 8.79 -3.14
CA ILE A 35 3.22 7.84 -2.19
C ILE A 35 3.94 8.05 -0.86
N ASP A 36 3.20 8.30 0.20
CA ASP A 36 3.72 8.31 1.56
C ASP A 36 3.27 7.00 2.25
N ILE A 37 4.24 6.15 2.60
CA ILE A 37 4.01 4.92 3.37
C ILE A 37 4.42 5.21 4.81
N VAL A 38 3.46 5.14 5.72
CA VAL A 38 3.64 5.44 7.15
C VAL A 38 3.32 4.21 7.98
N ALA A 39 4.09 3.99 9.05
CA ALA A 39 3.77 2.97 10.04
C ALA A 39 2.58 3.42 10.88
N LEU A 40 1.72 2.47 11.22
CA LEU A 40 0.64 2.66 12.19
C LEU A 40 0.96 1.84 13.43
N GLU A 41 0.61 2.39 14.59
CA GLU A 41 0.68 1.66 15.86
C GLU A 41 -0.44 0.62 15.94
N ALA A 42 -0.26 -0.40 16.76
CA ALA A 42 -1.25 -1.48 16.90
C ALA A 42 -2.59 -0.99 17.48
N ASP A 43 -2.55 0.11 18.24
CA ASP A 43 -3.73 0.76 18.84
C ASP A 43 -4.38 1.82 17.94
N ASP A 44 -3.88 2.00 16.70
CA ASP A 44 -4.53 2.88 15.73
C ASP A 44 -5.93 2.35 15.40
N SER A 45 -6.93 3.24 15.49
CA SER A 45 -8.33 2.92 15.23
C SER A 45 -8.56 2.24 13.87
N ALA A 46 -7.82 2.63 12.82
CA ALA A 46 -7.97 2.03 11.50
C ALA A 46 -7.47 0.59 11.46
N VAL A 47 -6.43 0.26 12.23
CA VAL A 47 -5.91 -1.10 12.38
C VAL A 47 -6.94 -1.97 13.11
N ILE A 48 -7.44 -1.49 14.25
CA ILE A 48 -8.45 -2.19 15.05
C ILE A 48 -9.73 -2.44 14.24
N ASP A 49 -10.21 -1.45 13.50
CA ASP A 49 -11.44 -1.56 12.72
C ASP A 49 -11.30 -2.57 11.58
N ILE A 50 -10.13 -2.67 10.93
CA ILE A 50 -9.85 -3.70 9.93
C ILE A 50 -9.80 -5.08 10.58
N CYS A 51 -9.11 -5.25 11.72
CA CYS A 51 -9.07 -6.54 12.41
C CYS A 51 -10.47 -7.02 12.79
N LYS A 52 -11.33 -6.14 13.31
CA LYS A 52 -12.74 -6.45 13.59
C LYS A 52 -13.55 -6.79 12.35
N LEU A 53 -13.35 -6.06 11.25
CA LEU A 53 -14.05 -6.30 9.98
C LEU A 53 -13.79 -7.71 9.44
N TYR A 54 -12.58 -8.23 9.65
CA TYR A 54 -12.16 -9.55 9.19
C TYR A 54 -12.15 -10.64 10.27
N ASP A 55 -12.71 -10.36 11.46
CA ASP A 55 -12.76 -11.29 12.61
C ASP A 55 -11.38 -11.86 12.98
N ILE A 56 -10.35 -11.02 12.91
CA ILE A 56 -9.00 -11.34 13.36
C ILE A 56 -8.90 -10.96 14.85
N ALA A 57 -8.53 -11.92 15.69
CA ALA A 57 -8.29 -11.67 17.11
C ALA A 57 -7.03 -10.80 17.31
N GLU A 58 -7.13 -9.89 18.28
CA GLU A 58 -6.02 -9.05 18.78
C GLU A 58 -4.97 -9.87 19.54
#